data_AF-C0FZ37-F1
#
_entry.id   AF-C0FZ37-F1
#
_cell.length_a   1.000
_cell.length_b   1.000
_cell.length_c   1.000
_cell.angle_alpha   90.00
_cell.angle_beta   90.00
_cell.angle_gamma   90.00
#
_symmetry.space_group_name_H-M   'P 1'
#
loop_
_entity.id
_entity.type
_entity.pdbx_description
1 polymer ?
#
loop_
_entity_poly.entity_id
_entity_poly.type
_entity_poly.pdbx_seq_one_letter_code
_entity_poly.pdbx_strand_id
1 'polypeptide(L)' 'MDYKRAFKSDDNQVFNASTCGDNCAKWLLEIGEEKDITINLRHLMDFGEQEFTIHILNTDEIVHNMEELVVIAGMFVR' A
#
# COMPACT_ATOMS: atom_id res chain seq x y z
N MET A 1 -28.32 -15.15 13.74
CA MET A 1 -26.92 -14.70 13.91
C MET A 1 -26.28 -14.74 12.54
N ASP A 2 -26.50 -13.66 11.77
CA ASP A 2 -26.06 -13.53 10.39
C ASP A 2 -24.58 -13.20 10.33
N TYR A 3 -23.75 -14.21 10.08
CA TYR A 3 -22.30 -14.08 9.86
C TYR A 3 -21.92 -13.45 8.51
N LYS A 4 -22.84 -12.75 7.85
CA LYS A 4 -22.58 -12.06 6.57
C LYS A 4 -22.67 -10.55 6.76
N ARG A 5 -21.76 -10.00 7.56
CA ARG A 5 -21.33 -8.61 7.33
C ARG A 5 -20.33 -8.66 6.19
N ALA A 6 -20.84 -8.71 4.97
CA ALA A 6 -20.01 -8.45 3.80
C ALA A 6 -19.38 -7.07 4.02
N PHE A 7 -18.06 -7.03 4.18
CA PHE A 7 -17.30 -5.79 4.08
C PHE A 7 -17.53 -5.29 2.66
N LYS A 8 -18.49 -4.39 2.50
CA LYS A 8 -18.60 -3.59 1.30
C LYS A 8 -17.47 -2.58 1.40
N SER A 9 -16.35 -2.83 0.73
CA SER A 9 -15.35 -1.79 0.54
C SER A 9 -16.00 -0.73 -0.32
N ASP A 10 -16.32 0.42 0.24
CA ASP A 10 -16.59 1.58 -0.59
C ASP A 10 -15.24 1.99 -1.20
N ASP A 11 -15.22 2.29 -2.50
CA ASP A 11 -13.99 2.56 -3.26
C ASP A 11 -13.16 3.75 -2.73
N ASN A 12 -13.74 4.55 -1.83
CA ASN A 12 -13.10 5.69 -1.17
C ASN A 12 -12.50 5.38 0.22
N GLN A 13 -12.46 4.13 0.66
CA GLN A 13 -11.86 3.78 1.95
C GLN A 13 -10.34 3.73 1.89
N VAL A 14 -9.69 4.42 2.83
CA VAL A 14 -8.25 4.29 3.10
C VAL A 14 -8.04 3.29 4.22
N PHE A 15 -7.27 2.24 3.96
CA PHE A 15 -6.96 1.20 4.96
C PHE A 15 -5.56 1.38 5.53
N ASN A 16 -5.40 1.16 6.83
CA ASN A 16 -4.06 1.15 7.44
C ASN A 16 -3.42 -0.23 7.28
N ALA A 17 -2.43 -0.34 6.38
CA ALA A 17 -1.71 -1.59 6.12
C ALA A 17 -0.49 -1.80 7.03
N SER A 18 -0.12 -0.79 7.82
CA SER A 18 1.06 -0.83 8.70
C SER A 18 1.05 -2.03 9.65
N THR A 19 -0.10 -2.42 10.20
CA THR A 19 -0.16 -3.53 11.17
C THR A 19 0.16 -4.90 10.53
N CYS A 20 -0.12 -5.06 9.23
CA CYS A 20 0.19 -6.29 8.53
C CYS A 20 1.68 -6.37 8.14
N GLY A 21 2.31 -5.21 7.93
CA GLY A 21 3.69 -5.10 7.49
C GLY A 21 3.93 -5.86 6.17
N ASP A 22 5.15 -6.36 6.00
CA ASP A 22 5.62 -7.02 4.78
C ASP A 22 4.76 -8.23 4.38
N ASN A 23 4.04 -8.85 5.33
CA ASN A 23 3.13 -9.97 5.04
C ASN A 23 2.02 -9.61 4.05
N CYS A 24 1.62 -8.34 3.97
CA CYS A 24 0.58 -7.90 3.03
C CYS A 24 1.14 -7.37 1.71
N ALA A 25 2.45 -7.15 1.58
CA ALA A 25 3.02 -6.41 0.47
C ALA A 25 2.67 -7.03 -0.89
N LYS A 26 2.90 -8.34 -1.04
CA LYS A 26 2.54 -9.10 -2.25
C LYS A 26 1.05 -8.96 -2.59
N TRP A 27 0.18 -9.12 -1.60
CA TRP A 27 -1.28 -9.06 -1.83
C TRP A 27 -1.75 -7.66 -2.21
N LEU A 28 -1.11 -6.61 -1.69
CA LEU A 28 -1.42 -5.23 -2.05
C LEU A 28 -1.07 -4.95 -3.51
N LEU A 29 0.06 -5.47 -4.00
CA LEU A 29 0.43 -5.38 -5.42
C LEU A 29 -0.58 -6.13 -6.29
N GLU A 30 -0.91 -7.38 -5.96
CA GLU A 30 -1.90 -8.17 -6.72
C GLU A 30 -3.28 -7.50 -6.76
N ILE A 31 -3.74 -6.90 -5.66
CA ILE A 31 -5.01 -6.15 -5.63
C ILE A 31 -4.91 -4.88 -6.49
N GLY A 32 -3.76 -4.20 -6.46
CA GLY A 32 -3.49 -2.99 -7.25
C GLY A 32 -3.52 -3.22 -8.77
N GLU A 33 -3.25 -4.45 -9.22
CA GLU A 33 -3.40 -4.85 -10.62
C GLU A 33 -4.87 -4.92 -11.06
N GLU A 34 -5.79 -5.22 -10.13
CA GLU A 34 -7.23 -5.35 -10.42
C GLU A 34 -8.00 -4.05 -10.20
N LYS A 35 -7.60 -3.24 -9.22
CA LYS A 35 -8.26 -1.99 -8.87
C LYS A 35 -7.36 -1.03 -8.08
N ASP A 36 -7.68 0.25 -8.18
CA ASP A 36 -7.06 1.26 -7.34
C ASP A 36 -7.47 1.06 -5.87
N ILE A 37 -6.48 0.92 -5.00
CA ILE A 37 -6.64 0.95 -3.55
C ILE A 37 -5.76 2.04 -2.96
N THR A 38 -6.26 2.72 -1.95
CA THR A 38 -5.45 3.66 -1.16
C THR A 38 -5.21 3.08 0.22
N ILE A 39 -3.93 3.00 0.60
CA ILE A 39 -3.52 2.53 1.92
C ILE A 39 -2.69 3.59 2.64
N ASN A 40 -2.68 3.52 3.96
CA ASN A 40 -1.79 4.29 4.80
C ASN A 40 -0.68 3.40 5.37
N LEU A 41 0.57 3.85 5.20
CA LEU A 41 1.77 3.23 5.74
C LEU A 41 2.44 4.19 6.73
N ARG A 42 2.55 3.77 7.99
CA ARG A 42 3.22 4.53 9.06
C ARG A 42 4.68 4.11 9.28
N HIS A 43 5.13 3.12 8.54
CA HIS A 43 6.52 2.69 8.40
C HIS A 43 6.71 2.16 6.97
N LEU A 44 7.97 2.09 6.53
CA LEU A 44 8.32 1.50 5.25
C LEU A 44 7.92 0.02 5.22
N MET A 45 7.23 -0.40 4.17
CA MET A 45 6.89 -1.78 3.88
C MET A 45 7.83 -2.29 2.78
N ASP A 46 8.30 -3.53 2.91
CA ASP A 46 9.11 -4.18 1.88
C ASP A 46 8.19 -4.81 0.81
N PHE A 47 8.21 -4.22 -0.40
CA PHE A 47 7.48 -4.75 -1.57
C PHE A 47 8.30 -5.74 -2.40
N GLY A 48 9.50 -6.11 -1.94
CA GLY A 48 10.38 -7.07 -2.58
C GLY A 48 11.21 -6.48 -3.73
N GLU A 49 11.92 -7.35 -4.43
CA GLU A 49 12.87 -6.97 -5.50
C GLU A 49 12.22 -6.80 -6.88
N GLN A 50 10.94 -7.15 -7.01
CA GLN A 50 10.21 -7.04 -8.28
C GLN A 50 9.86 -5.57 -8.56
N GLU A 51 9.82 -5.20 -9.84
CA GLU A 51 9.28 -3.90 -10.24
C GLU A 51 7.80 -3.80 -9.85
N PHE A 52 7.40 -2.62 -9.41
CA PHE A 52 6.01 -2.27 -9.12
C PHE A 52 5.71 -0.87 -9.65
N THR A 53 4.51 -0.36 -9.44
CA THR A 53 4.18 1.04 -9.72
C THR A 53 3.22 1.50 -8.64
N ILE A 54 3.65 2.45 -7.80
CA ILE A 54 2.87 2.95 -6.67
C ILE A 54 2.87 4.48 -6.71
N HIS A 55 1.69 5.08 -6.55
CA HIS A 55 1.53 6.53 -6.40
C HIS A 55 1.58 6.94 -4.93
N ILE A 56 2.55 7.79 -4.59
CA ILE A 56 2.77 8.32 -3.25
C ILE A 56 1.98 9.62 -3.09
N LEU A 57 0.79 9.53 -2.49
CA LEU A 57 -0.11 10.67 -2.32
C LEU A 57 0.49 11.84 -1.51
N ASN A 58 1.47 11.56 -0.65
CA ASN A 58 2.12 12.60 0.17
C ASN A 58 2.98 13.58 -0.65
N THR A 59 3.56 13.12 -1.76
CA THR A 59 4.46 13.91 -2.62
C THR A 59 3.99 14.02 -4.06
N ASP A 60 2.92 13.31 -4.43
CA ASP A 60 2.39 13.18 -5.79
C ASP A 60 3.37 12.52 -6.77
N GLU A 61 4.26 11.68 -6.26
CA GLU A 61 5.28 10.97 -7.05
C GLU A 61 4.86 9.52 -7.33
N ILE A 62 5.28 9.00 -8.49
CA ILE A 62 5.11 7.59 -8.85
C ILE A 62 6.46 6.91 -8.75
N VAL A 63 6.53 5.83 -7.97
CA VAL A 63 7.76 5.03 -7.77
C VAL A 63 7.61 3.64 -8.38
N HIS A 64 8.71 3.08 -8.85
CA HIS A 64 8.70 1.84 -9.64
C HIS A 64 9.42 0.66 -8.97
N ASN A 65 10.08 0.90 -7.84
CA ASN A 65 10.88 -0.09 -7.12
C ASN A 65 11.16 0.36 -5.69
N MET A 66 11.80 -0.52 -4.91
CA MET A 66 12.15 -0.24 -3.51
C MET A 66 13.18 0.89 -3.35
N GLU A 67 14.11 1.07 -4.29
CA GLU A 67 15.12 2.13 -4.21
C GLU A 67 14.46 3.51 -4.26
N GLU A 68 13.58 3.73 -5.24
CA GLU A 68 12.78 4.94 -5.37
C GLU A 68 11.88 5.16 -4.14
N LEU A 69 11.20 4.10 -3.68
CA LEU A 69 10.33 4.17 -2.51
C LEU A 69 11.10 4.54 -1.24
N VAL A 70 12.29 3.98 -1.01
CA VAL A 70 13.13 4.28 0.17
C VAL A 70 13.54 5.76 0.20
N VAL A 71 13.89 6.33 -0.96
CA VAL A 71 14.25 7.75 -1.07
C VAL A 71 13.10 8.64 -0.62
N ILE A 72 11.88 8.37 -1.08
CA ILE A 72 10.69 9.14 -0.70
C ILE A 72 10.29 8.89 0.76
N ALA A 73 10.29 7.63 1.20
CA ALA A 73 9.94 7.25 2.55
C ALA A 73 10.86 7.93 3.59
N GLY A 74 12.16 8.08 3.28
CA GLY A 74 13.15 8.76 4.11
C GLY A 74 12.78 10.20 4.52
N MET A 75 11.85 10.85 3.81
CA MET A 75 11.33 12.16 4.20
C MET A 75 10.34 12.12 5.38
N PHE A 76 9.77 10.94 5.67
CA PHE A 76 8.64 10.76 6.59
C PHE A 76 8.90 9.78 7.74
N VAL A 77 9.75 8.77 7.56
CA VAL A 77 10.16 7.88 8.65
C VAL A 77 11.09 8.61 9.62
N ARG A 78 10.83 8.48 10.93
CA ARG A 78 11.61 9.07 12.03
C ARG A 78 12.24 7.97 12.88
#